data_AF-A0A4Q9V2W1-F1
#
_entry.id   AF-A0A4Q9V2W1-F1
#
_cell.length_a   1.000
_cell.length_b   1.000
_cell.length_c   1.000
_cell.angle_alpha   90.00
_cell.angle_beta   90.00
_cell.angle_gamma   90.00
#
_symmetry.space_group_name_H-M   'P 1'
#
loop_
_entity.id
_entity.type
_entity.pdbx_description
1 polymer ?
#
loop_
_entity_poly.entity_id
_entity_poly.type
_entity_poly.pdbx_seq_one_letter_code
_entity_poly.pdbx_strand_id
1 'polypeptide(L)'
;MTNSISNNDSVEEIIKKAKPDYLENLYLLKKKIQLEDIPKIEKERILQKIDFAIQRINTPLENWNKIRYILIPFGILIIFPKSGELESDKFEKYGFIKKEKEKYIFSTIGFVMYIAIGIIATRIL
;
A
#
# COMPACT_ATOMS: atom_id res chain seq x y z
N MET A 1 -13.18 -15.99 12.36
CA MET A 1 -11.91 -16.71 12.15
C MET A 1 -10.82 -15.98 12.91
N THR A 2 -10.36 -16.53 14.04
CA THR A 2 -9.20 -16.02 14.79
C THR A 2 -7.94 -16.46 14.07
N ASN A 3 -7.44 -15.64 13.14
CA ASN A 3 -6.12 -15.85 12.57
C ASN A 3 -5.10 -15.58 13.66
N SER A 4 -4.66 -16.63 14.36
CA SER A 4 -3.57 -16.52 15.33
C SER A 4 -2.32 -16.02 14.59
N ILE A 5 -1.69 -15.01 15.17
CA ILE A 5 -0.42 -14.48 14.67
C ILE A 5 0.69 -15.10 15.49
N SER A 6 1.65 -15.67 14.77
CA SER A 6 2.82 -16.28 15.37
C SER A 6 4.02 -15.35 15.22
N ASN A 7 5.03 -15.54 16.06
CA ASN A 7 6.32 -14.87 15.85
C ASN A 7 7.00 -15.30 14.53
N ASN A 8 6.59 -16.38 13.88
CA ASN A 8 7.11 -16.78 12.57
C ASN A 8 6.47 -16.01 11.41
N ASP A 9 5.34 -15.34 11.65
CA ASP A 9 4.65 -14.60 10.61
C ASP A 9 5.49 -13.39 10.17
N SER A 10 5.58 -13.20 8.86
CA SER A 10 6.13 -11.99 8.24
C SER A 10 5.19 -10.79 8.43
N VAL A 11 5.71 -9.57 8.24
CA VAL A 11 4.90 -8.35 8.31
C VAL A 11 3.80 -8.37 7.24
N GLU A 12 4.12 -8.87 6.05
CA GLU A 12 3.22 -9.03 4.93
C GLU A 12 2.07 -10.01 5.24
N GLU A 13 2.36 -11.13 5.90
CA GLU A 13 1.34 -12.09 6.34
C GLU A 13 0.44 -11.52 7.43
N ILE A 14 1.02 -10.78 8.38
CA ILE A 14 0.27 -10.07 9.42
C ILE A 14 -0.71 -9.08 8.78
N ILE A 15 -0.27 -8.29 7.80
CA ILE A 15 -1.13 -7.36 7.05
C ILE A 15 -2.23 -8.12 6.29
N LYS A 16 -1.90 -9.23 5.62
CA LYS A 16 -2.90 -10.04 4.90
C LYS A 16 -3.97 -10.63 5.81
N LYS A 17 -3.58 -11.09 7.01
CA LYS A 17 -4.50 -11.62 8.03
C LYS A 17 -5.44 -10.55 8.59
N ALA A 18 -5.10 -9.27 8.45
CA ALA A 18 -5.90 -8.14 8.94
C ALA A 18 -6.99 -7.66 7.95
N LYS A 19 -7.19 -8.34 6.80
CA LYS A 19 -8.29 -8.03 5.88
C LYS A 19 -9.69 -8.25 6.52
N PRO A 20 -10.74 -7.51 6.09
CA PRO A 20 -10.70 -6.41 5.12
C PRO A 20 -10.26 -5.06 5.73
N ASP A 21 -10.53 -4.83 7.02
CA ASP A 21 -10.29 -3.56 7.70
C ASP A 21 -8.90 -3.52 8.37
N TYR A 22 -7.87 -3.49 7.53
CA TYR A 22 -6.46 -3.65 7.90
C TYR A 22 -6.04 -2.91 9.18
N LEU A 23 -6.30 -1.61 9.29
CA LEU A 23 -5.86 -0.80 10.42
C LEU A 23 -6.58 -1.19 11.71
N GLU A 24 -7.91 -1.25 11.68
CA GLU A 24 -8.71 -1.60 12.84
C GLU A 24 -8.34 -2.99 13.37
N ASN A 25 -8.25 -3.97 12.47
CA ASN A 25 -7.88 -5.33 12.83
C ASN A 25 -6.47 -5.42 13.43
N LEU A 26 -5.50 -4.65 12.93
CA LEU A 26 -4.16 -4.60 13.53
C LEU A 26 -4.15 -3.92 14.91
N TYR A 27 -4.96 -2.89 15.14
CA TYR A 27 -5.08 -2.28 16.46
C TYR A 27 -5.78 -3.21 17.47
N LEU A 28 -6.83 -3.92 17.05
CA LEU A 28 -7.51 -4.92 17.87
C LEU A 28 -6.56 -6.06 18.24
N LEU A 29 -5.80 -6.55 17.25
CA LEU A 29 -4.78 -7.55 17.46
C LEU A 29 -3.69 -7.07 18.43
N LYS A 30 -3.20 -5.84 18.27
CA LYS A 30 -2.19 -5.25 19.17
C LYS A 30 -2.68 -5.28 20.63
N LYS A 31 -3.94 -4.88 20.85
CA LYS A 31 -4.58 -4.93 22.18
C LYS A 31 -4.70 -6.36 22.70
N LYS A 32 -5.05 -7.32 21.85
CA LYS A 32 -5.16 -8.73 22.24
C LYS A 32 -3.81 -9.31 22.69
N ILE A 33 -2.75 -9.12 21.91
CA ILE A 33 -1.39 -9.59 22.25
C ILE A 33 -0.89 -8.93 23.54
N GLN A 34 -1.25 -7.67 23.80
CA GLN A 34 -0.92 -6.99 25.06
C GLN A 34 -1.56 -7.65 26.28
N LEU A 35 -2.69 -8.34 26.14
CA LEU A 35 -3.40 -9.02 27.23
C LEU A 35 -3.07 -10.52 27.33
N GLU A 36 -2.44 -11.10 26.31
CA GLU A 36 -2.04 -12.51 26.32
C GLU A 36 -0.85 -12.76 27.27
N ASP A 37 -0.94 -13.90 27.96
CA ASP A 37 0.09 -14.43 28.86
C ASP A 37 1.13 -15.23 28.06
N ILE A 38 2.02 -14.49 27.41
CA ILE A 38 3.12 -15.01 26.60
C ILE A 38 4.46 -14.43 27.11
N PRO A 39 5.59 -15.12 26.87
CA PRO A 39 6.90 -14.65 27.29
C PRO A 39 7.17 -13.22 26.79
N LYS A 40 7.67 -12.34 27.68
CA LYS A 40 7.89 -10.91 27.40
C LYS A 40 8.64 -10.65 26.09
N ILE A 41 9.71 -11.42 25.83
CA ILE A 41 10.53 -11.29 24.62
C ILE A 41 9.72 -11.60 23.35
N GLU A 42 8.90 -12.64 23.38
CA GLU A 42 8.08 -13.02 22.24
C GLU A 42 6.97 -11.98 22.00
N LYS A 43 6.36 -11.50 23.08
CA LYS A 43 5.37 -10.43 23.08
C LYS A 43 5.90 -9.16 22.42
N GLU A 44 7.08 -8.70 22.84
CA GLU A 44 7.72 -7.51 22.27
C GLU A 44 7.99 -7.66 20.78
N ARG A 45 8.47 -8.84 20.33
CA ARG A 45 8.71 -9.12 18.91
C ARG A 45 7.43 -9.08 18.08
N ILE A 46 6.35 -9.70 18.55
CA ILE A 46 5.06 -9.69 17.85
C ILE A 46 4.51 -8.26 17.77
N LEU A 47 4.54 -7.52 18.89
CA LEU A 47 4.08 -6.13 18.92
C LEU A 47 4.88 -5.23 17.97
N GLN A 48 6.21 -5.41 17.91
CA GLN A 48 7.06 -4.68 16.98
C GLN A 48 6.69 -4.96 15.51
N LYS A 49 6.40 -6.21 15.16
CA LYS A 49 5.94 -6.57 13.81
C LYS A 49 4.58 -5.96 13.46
N ILE A 50 3.67 -5.91 14.42
CA ILE A 50 2.37 -5.23 14.25
C ILE A 50 2.58 -3.73 14.05
N ASP A 51 3.49 -3.11 14.79
CA ASP A 51 3.82 -1.69 14.62
C ASP A 51 4.42 -1.41 13.24
N PHE A 52 5.31 -2.27 12.76
CA PHE A 52 5.79 -2.18 11.38
C PHE A 52 4.68 -2.36 10.35
N ALA A 53 3.73 -3.27 10.58
CA ALA A 53 2.58 -3.45 9.71
C ALA A 53 1.72 -2.18 9.62
N ILE A 54 1.42 -1.55 10.77
CA ILE A 54 0.66 -0.30 10.85
C ILE A 54 1.38 0.85 10.13
N GLN A 55 2.69 0.99 10.34
CA GLN A 55 3.51 2.00 9.65
C GLN A 55 3.50 1.78 8.14
N ARG A 56 3.64 0.53 7.71
CA ARG A 56 3.71 0.17 6.29
C ARG A 56 2.41 0.46 5.54
N ILE A 57 1.27 0.09 6.14
CA ILE A 57 -0.06 0.37 5.58
C ILE A 57 -0.27 1.88 5.36
N ASN A 58 0.24 2.71 6.27
CA ASN A 58 0.10 4.16 6.25
C ASN A 58 1.21 4.91 5.53
N THR A 59 2.21 4.22 4.99
CA THR A 59 3.32 4.87 4.30
C THR A 59 2.77 5.58 3.05
N PRO A 60 2.92 6.91 2.93
CA PRO A 60 2.44 7.64 1.76
C PRO A 60 3.32 7.38 0.56
N LEU A 61 2.79 7.67 -0.63
CA LEU A 61 3.56 7.69 -1.85
C LEU A 61 4.49 8.91 -1.84
N GLU A 62 5.70 8.73 -2.37
CA GLU A 62 6.67 9.81 -2.52
C GLU A 62 6.17 10.84 -3.54
N ASN A 63 6.50 12.11 -3.30
CA ASN A 63 6.03 13.21 -4.14
C ASN A 63 6.41 13.04 -5.62
N TRP A 64 7.61 12.55 -5.89
CA TRP A 64 8.05 12.25 -7.25
C TRP A 64 7.15 11.20 -7.93
N ASN A 65 6.80 10.14 -7.21
CA ASN A 65 5.91 9.11 -7.73
C ASN A 65 4.48 9.62 -7.92
N LYS A 66 3.99 10.54 -7.07
CA LYS A 66 2.70 11.22 -7.28
C LYS A 66 2.68 11.98 -8.60
N ILE A 67 3.71 12.79 -8.86
CA ILE A 67 3.86 13.54 -10.12
C ILE A 67 3.95 12.58 -11.30
N ARG A 68 4.75 11.52 -11.18
CA ARG A 68 4.89 10.48 -12.20
C ARG A 68 3.54 9.88 -12.59
N TYR A 69 2.69 9.50 -11.64
CA TYR A 69 1.39 8.92 -11.94
C TYR A 69 0.37 9.93 -12.48
N ILE A 70 0.53 11.23 -12.21
CA ILE A 70 -0.28 12.28 -12.88
C ILE A 70 0.14 12.39 -14.35
N LEU A 71 1.45 12.44 -14.62
CA LEU A 71 1.98 12.63 -15.97
C LEU A 71 1.86 11.37 -16.83
N ILE A 72 1.91 10.19 -16.23
CA ILE A 72 1.80 8.91 -16.91
C ILE A 72 0.76 8.05 -16.17
N PRO A 73 -0.53 8.37 -16.33
CA PRO A 73 -1.59 7.68 -15.61
C PRO A 73 -1.65 6.20 -15.99
N PHE A 74 -1.80 5.33 -14.99
CA PHE A 74 -1.93 3.87 -15.15
C PHE A 74 -0.82 3.18 -15.96
N GLY A 75 0.33 3.83 -16.17
CA GLY A 75 1.40 3.29 -16.99
C GLY A 75 1.09 3.23 -18.50
N ILE A 76 0.22 4.11 -19.02
CA ILE A 76 -0.20 4.16 -20.44
C ILE A 76 0.99 4.36 -21.44
N LEU A 77 2.22 4.58 -20.97
CA LEU A 77 3.44 4.49 -21.79
C LEU A 77 4.19 3.17 -21.56
N ILE A 78 3.60 2.04 -21.98
CA ILE A 78 4.22 0.69 -22.02
C ILE A 78 5.31 0.59 -23.12
N ILE A 79 5.89 1.69 -23.60
CA ILE A 79 6.78 1.68 -24.79
C ILE A 79 8.27 1.59 -24.43
N PHE A 80 8.67 1.76 -23.17
CA PHE A 80 10.08 1.60 -22.76
C PHE A 80 10.29 0.53 -21.68
N PRO A 81 10.17 -0.77 -21.99
CA PRO A 81 10.67 -1.80 -21.10
C PRO A 81 12.16 -1.99 -21.37
N LYS A 82 13.02 -1.12 -20.84
CA LYS A 82 14.42 -1.51 -20.64
C LYS A 82 14.58 -2.04 -19.24
N SER A 83 14.42 -3.36 -19.13
CA SER A 83 15.06 -4.24 -18.15
C SER A 83 15.06 -3.72 -16.70
N GLY A 84 14.03 -4.07 -15.92
CA GLY A 84 14.14 -4.14 -14.46
C GLY A 84 12.94 -3.68 -13.62
N GLU A 85 12.08 -2.78 -14.10
CA GLU A 85 11.23 -1.98 -13.19
C GLU A 85 9.70 -2.10 -13.36
N LEU A 86 9.20 -3.25 -13.82
CA LEU A 86 7.80 -3.65 -13.54
C LEU A 86 7.67 -4.31 -12.15
N GLU A 87 8.63 -4.09 -11.26
CA GLU A 87 8.56 -4.43 -9.82
C GLU A 87 7.99 -3.28 -8.96
N SER A 88 7.87 -2.07 -9.52
CA SER A 88 7.56 -0.83 -8.79
C SER A 88 6.12 -0.73 -8.26
N ASP A 89 5.20 -1.60 -8.69
CA ASP A 89 3.78 -1.55 -8.31
C ASP A 89 3.31 -2.73 -7.45
N LYS A 90 4.23 -3.49 -6.85
CA LYS A 90 3.89 -4.56 -5.89
C LYS A 90 3.47 -4.01 -4.51
N PHE A 91 2.97 -2.77 -4.42
CA PHE A 91 2.59 -2.14 -3.14
C PHE A 91 1.57 -2.97 -2.38
N GLU A 92 0.52 -3.47 -3.05
CA GLU A 92 -0.45 -4.35 -2.41
C GLU A 92 0.20 -5.66 -1.92
N LYS A 93 1.08 -6.27 -2.72
CA LYS A 93 1.79 -7.51 -2.35
C LYS A 93 2.61 -7.35 -1.06
N TYR A 94 3.24 -6.20 -0.89
CA TYR A 94 4.07 -5.88 0.28
C TYR A 94 3.30 -5.22 1.43
N GLY A 95 1.99 -4.95 1.26
CA GLY A 95 1.13 -4.38 2.30
C GLY A 95 1.19 -2.85 2.42
N PHE A 96 1.67 -2.14 1.39
CA PHE A 96 1.65 -0.68 1.31
C PHE A 96 0.29 -0.16 0.79
N ILE A 97 -0.76 -0.34 1.59
CA ILE A 97 -2.14 -0.06 1.18
C ILE A 97 -2.36 1.41 0.82
N LYS A 98 -1.81 2.37 1.58
CA LYS A 98 -1.94 3.79 1.26
C LYS A 98 -1.22 4.17 -0.03
N LYS A 99 -0.02 3.64 -0.30
CA LYS A 99 0.70 3.86 -1.57
C LYS A 99 -0.14 3.38 -2.75
N GLU A 100 -0.75 2.21 -2.63
CA GLU A 100 -1.61 1.65 -3.68
C GLU A 100 -2.83 2.55 -3.94
N LYS A 101 -3.51 3.01 -2.89
CA LYS A 101 -4.63 3.96 -3.03
C LYS A 101 -4.20 5.27 -3.66
N GLU A 102 -3.08 5.85 -3.22
CA GLU A 102 -2.55 7.09 -3.78
C GLU A 102 -2.17 6.93 -5.25
N LYS A 103 -1.56 5.81 -5.66
CA LYS A 103 -1.28 5.48 -7.07
C LYS A 103 -2.56 5.56 -7.92
N TYR A 104 -3.65 4.92 -7.48
CA TYR A 104 -4.94 4.96 -8.17
C TYR A 104 -5.51 6.38 -8.24
N ILE A 105 -5.47 7.14 -7.16
CA ILE A 105 -5.96 8.52 -7.10
C ILE A 105 -5.20 9.40 -8.09
N PHE A 106 -3.86 9.42 -8.02
CA PHE A 106 -3.04 10.28 -8.88
C PHE A 106 -3.09 9.85 -10.35
N SER A 107 -3.18 8.55 -10.63
CA SER A 107 -3.41 8.06 -11.99
C SER A 107 -4.78 8.48 -12.53
N THR A 108 -5.82 8.50 -11.69
CA THR A 108 -7.15 8.97 -12.10
C THR A 108 -7.14 10.47 -12.40
N ILE A 109 -6.47 11.27 -11.56
CA ILE A 109 -6.27 12.71 -11.81
C ILE A 109 -5.56 12.93 -13.14
N GLY A 110 -4.44 12.22 -13.38
CA GLY A 110 -3.72 12.27 -14.65
C GLY A 110 -4.63 11.95 -15.83
N PHE A 111 -5.37 10.84 -15.76
CA PHE A 111 -6.28 10.41 -16.83
C PHE A 111 -7.35 11.47 -17.14
N VAL A 112 -7.96 12.07 -16.12
CA VAL A 112 -8.94 13.16 -16.30
C VAL A 112 -8.30 14.39 -16.95
N MET A 113 -7.07 14.74 -16.55
CA MET A 113 -6.32 15.84 -17.19
C MET A 113 -6.07 15.57 -18.68
N TYR A 114 -5.66 14.35 -19.03
CA TYR A 114 -5.43 13.94 -20.42
C TYR A 114 -6.70 14.06 -21.27
N ILE A 115 -7.84 13.58 -20.78
CA ILE A 115 -9.13 13.70 -21.47
C ILE A 115 -9.50 15.18 -21.65
N ALA A 116 -9.38 16.00 -20.62
CA ALA A 116 -9.71 17.42 -20.68
C ALA A 116 -8.85 18.15 -21.73
N ILE A 117 -7.54 17.89 -21.74
CA ILE A 117 -6.62 18.47 -22.73
C ILE A 117 -6.99 18.02 -24.15
N GLY A 118 -7.31 16.74 -24.35
CA GLY A 118 -7.74 16.21 -25.66
C GLY A 118 -9.04 16.86 -26.16
N ILE A 119 -10.02 17.06 -25.28
CA ILE A 119 -11.28 17.76 -25.63
C ILE A 119 -11.03 19.23 -25.96
N ILE A 120 -10.18 19.92 -25.20
CA ILE A 120 -9.85 21.33 -25.46
C ILE A 120 -9.12 21.46 -26.81
N ALA A 121 -8.11 20.62 -27.05
CA ALA A 121 -7.33 20.65 -28.29
C ALA A 121 -8.20 20.41 -29.53
N THR A 122 -9.19 19.50 -29.45
CA THR A 122 -10.12 19.21 -30.55
C THR A 122 -11.19 20.26 -30.80
N ARG A 123 -11.39 21.22 -29.88
CA ARG A 123 -12.32 22.36 -30.06
C ARG A 123 -11.65 23.64 -30.56
N ILE A 124 -10.32 23.69 -30.51
CA ILE A 124 -9.51 24.83 -30.96
C ILE A 124 -8.96 24.60 -32.37
N LEU A 125 -8.87 23.35 -32.81
CA LEU A 125 -8.60 22.91 -34.18
C LEU A 125 -9.88 22.83 -35.02
#